data_AF-A0A521ZQ69-F1
#
_entry.id   AF-A0A521ZQ69-F1
#
_cell.length_a   1.000
_cell.length_b   1.000
_cell.length_c   1.000
_cell.angle_alpha   90.00
_cell.angle_beta   90.00
_cell.angle_gamma   90.00
#
_symmetry.space_group_name_H-M   'P 1'
#
loop_
_entity.id
_entity.type
_entity.pdbx_description
1 polymer ?
#
loop_
_entity_poly.entity_id
_entity_poly.type
_entity_poly.pdbx_seq_one_letter_code
_entity_poly.pdbx_strand_id
1 'polypeptide(L)'
;MQPEKLNRLYPERPSVGLDEPIEELRKIESGETKPLQLSERERTELLDFENGLGEELEKIYNMLVITTTLYPEYFLTDKGRQDLIETCGITLDGKDTTSIKAELCANRQAIAKTDAKKRSALAGRSETFVDEKLLKELSAQLDQDANLTKGEVHSPERVSLLLNPEKSLEKIQSLRAFREKLRKMSAENATLSTNLDKARQVILRLYRIRANQMTAEQFGYGVMTRNLAGQVGEAGLTTEEATLAKMFRGLDEFERNYSRMDRFIFGATADYDDAGVRRQVGQELVEYAEKMNREYLDNELNKDAKIREQGLDPEKIFKKDVTKEQFQSWEEELLEHYGLLSSESPENYTEDRIGPAPDGKWQFAARPEYKSLRMDGTQRVVKAGSEATSVDEVIVTLLGHETEGHAIQHENKSKVSLRMFGKVGGGRSVVFSEGGAVMVEDLISSGAFGFRTVPHPHYIRAMMRRMSGGTYIDCIKAFYASAIQAVQERKRQGKVSPDSFMTEANKKLKLAINRARRLFTDGADFTSTSSVLTKSKDTVYLEQALLLEKLKAAGLEKYAFVGGVNLNTLIELAKIGLIKTSDIRTPDFYALEIWERIKGNYALSA
;
A
#
# COMPACT_ATOMS: atom_id res chain seq x y z
N MET A 1 -17.18 28.05 -9.72
CA MET A 1 -17.91 26.79 -10.03
C MET A 1 -18.91 26.58 -8.89
N GLN A 2 -20.19 26.30 -9.16
CA GLN A 2 -21.17 26.05 -8.08
C GLN A 2 -20.71 24.84 -7.21
N PRO A 3 -20.87 24.89 -5.87
CA PRO A 3 -20.45 23.83 -4.94
C PRO A 3 -20.95 22.43 -5.31
N GLU A 4 -22.18 22.33 -5.84
CA GLU A 4 -22.76 21.05 -6.29
C GLU A 4 -22.01 20.39 -7.46
N LYS A 5 -21.38 21.17 -8.35
CA LYS A 5 -20.56 20.62 -9.45
C LYS A 5 -19.19 20.13 -8.96
N LEU A 6 -18.68 20.69 -7.86
CA LEU A 6 -17.45 20.20 -7.21
C LEU A 6 -17.70 18.90 -6.44
N ASN A 7 -18.89 18.72 -5.86
CA ASN A 7 -19.28 17.47 -5.17
C ASN A 7 -19.26 16.25 -6.09
N ARG A 8 -19.52 16.42 -7.40
CA ARG A 8 -19.51 15.32 -8.38
C ARG A 8 -18.13 14.97 -8.94
N LEU A 9 -17.08 15.77 -8.67
CA LEU A 9 -15.78 15.58 -9.31
C LEU A 9 -14.93 14.50 -8.64
N TYR A 10 -14.97 14.44 -7.31
CA TYR A 10 -14.18 13.50 -6.52
C TYR A 10 -15.11 12.49 -5.87
N PRO A 11 -14.88 11.18 -6.04
CA PRO A 11 -15.64 10.20 -5.30
C PRO A 11 -15.24 10.27 -3.82
N GLU A 12 -16.14 9.87 -2.93
CA GLU A 12 -15.89 9.95 -1.50
C GLU A 12 -14.77 9.01 -1.07
N ARG A 13 -14.13 9.33 0.06
CA ARG A 13 -13.19 8.43 0.70
C ARG A 13 -13.90 7.13 1.12
N PRO A 14 -13.23 5.97 1.05
CA PRO A 14 -13.78 4.69 1.50
C PRO A 14 -14.28 4.67 2.95
N SER A 15 -13.79 5.57 3.81
CA SER A 15 -14.25 5.66 5.20
C SER A 15 -15.47 6.57 5.41
N VAL A 16 -15.86 7.36 4.40
CA VAL A 16 -16.90 8.40 4.48
C VAL A 16 -18.21 7.86 3.93
N GLY A 17 -19.33 8.23 4.56
CA GLY A 17 -20.67 7.89 4.05
C GLY A 17 -20.98 6.40 4.09
N LEU A 18 -20.40 5.66 5.03
CA LEU A 18 -20.48 4.20 5.08
C LEU A 18 -21.85 3.61 5.43
N ASP A 19 -22.74 4.41 6.00
CA ASP A 19 -24.06 3.95 6.44
C ASP A 19 -24.91 3.45 5.25
N GLU A 20 -24.89 4.17 4.12
CA GLU A 20 -25.66 3.79 2.92
C GLU A 20 -25.11 2.49 2.28
N PRO A 21 -23.80 2.34 1.99
CA PRO A 21 -23.24 1.07 1.54
C PRO A 21 -23.49 -0.11 2.48
N ILE A 22 -23.39 0.09 3.80
CA ILE A 22 -23.66 -0.95 4.81
C ILE A 22 -25.13 -1.37 4.76
N GLU A 23 -26.06 -0.42 4.68
CA GLU A 23 -27.48 -0.71 4.59
C GLU A 23 -27.84 -1.44 3.28
N GLU A 24 -27.23 -1.04 2.17
CA GLU A 24 -27.39 -1.74 0.89
C GLU A 24 -26.89 -3.19 0.95
N LEU A 25 -25.78 -3.46 1.66
CA LEU A 25 -25.35 -4.84 1.89
C LEU A 25 -26.33 -5.63 2.75
N ARG A 26 -26.88 -5.03 3.82
CA ARG A 26 -27.90 -5.69 4.66
C ARG A 26 -29.12 -6.09 3.84
N LYS A 27 -29.59 -5.22 2.96
CA LYS A 27 -30.70 -5.51 2.05
C LYS A 27 -30.39 -6.65 1.08
N ILE A 28 -29.14 -6.78 0.65
CA ILE A 28 -28.71 -7.90 -0.18
C ILE A 28 -28.69 -9.19 0.64
N GLU A 29 -28.18 -9.17 1.87
CA GLU A 29 -28.15 -10.34 2.76
C GLU A 29 -29.52 -10.83 3.19
N SER A 30 -30.44 -9.91 3.49
CA SER A 30 -31.81 -10.22 3.88
C SER A 30 -32.66 -10.71 2.70
N GLY A 31 -32.17 -10.57 1.47
CA GLY A 31 -32.91 -10.88 0.25
C GLY A 31 -33.93 -9.81 -0.17
N GLU A 32 -33.98 -8.65 0.50
CA GLU A 32 -34.78 -7.49 0.10
C GLU A 32 -34.34 -6.99 -1.29
N THR A 33 -33.03 -6.90 -1.52
CA THR A 33 -32.46 -6.63 -2.84
C THR A 33 -32.11 -7.94 -3.53
N LYS A 34 -32.96 -8.36 -4.48
CA LYS A 34 -32.72 -9.56 -5.27
C LYS A 34 -31.64 -9.32 -6.35
N PRO A 35 -30.61 -10.18 -6.44
CA PRO A 35 -29.66 -10.13 -7.54
C PRO A 35 -30.35 -10.28 -8.90
N LEU A 36 -29.79 -9.65 -9.93
CA LEU A 36 -30.19 -9.89 -11.32
C LEU A 36 -30.10 -11.38 -11.63
N GLN A 37 -31.19 -11.92 -12.16
CA GLN A 37 -31.23 -13.30 -12.62
C GLN A 37 -30.71 -13.32 -14.05
N LEU A 38 -29.51 -13.88 -14.22
CA LEU A 38 -28.91 -14.18 -15.52
C LEU A 38 -29.01 -15.70 -15.74
N SER A 39 -29.51 -16.10 -16.90
CA SER A 39 -29.40 -17.49 -17.35
C SER A 39 -27.93 -17.89 -17.49
N GLU A 40 -27.63 -19.19 -17.53
CA GLU A 40 -26.26 -19.67 -17.77
C GLU A 40 -25.69 -19.12 -19.08
N ARG A 41 -26.52 -19.02 -20.13
CA ARG A 41 -26.12 -18.43 -21.40
C ARG A 41 -25.74 -16.96 -21.25
N GLU A 42 -26.58 -16.15 -20.61
CA GLU A 42 -26.30 -14.73 -20.37
C GLU A 42 -25.06 -14.54 -19.48
N ARG A 43 -24.86 -15.41 -18.50
CA ARG A 43 -23.67 -15.37 -17.64
C ARG A 43 -22.40 -15.64 -18.45
N THR A 44 -22.40 -16.65 -19.32
CA THR A 44 -21.27 -16.91 -20.22
C THR A 44 -21.05 -15.74 -21.17
N GLU A 45 -22.11 -15.20 -21.79
CA GLU A 45 -22.02 -14.03 -22.67
C GLU A 45 -21.46 -12.79 -21.95
N LEU A 46 -21.77 -12.59 -20.67
CA LEU A 46 -21.23 -11.50 -19.86
C LEU A 46 -19.75 -11.69 -19.54
N LEU A 47 -19.34 -12.93 -19.20
CA LEU A 47 -17.95 -13.25 -18.90
C LEU A 47 -17.07 -13.18 -20.15
N ASP A 48 -17.54 -13.63 -21.31
CA ASP A 48 -16.82 -13.48 -22.58
C ASP A 48 -16.64 -12.01 -22.97
N PHE A 49 -17.70 -11.21 -22.79
CA PHE A 49 -17.63 -9.76 -22.95
C PHE A 49 -16.59 -9.13 -22.02
N GLU A 50 -16.58 -9.51 -20.74
CA GLU A 50 -15.62 -9.00 -19.77
C GLU A 50 -14.19 -9.45 -20.06
N ASN A 51 -13.98 -10.69 -20.48
CA ASN A 51 -12.69 -11.23 -20.87
C ASN A 51 -12.05 -10.42 -22.00
N GLY A 52 -12.83 -10.05 -23.02
CA GLY A 52 -12.34 -9.21 -24.12
C GLY A 52 -11.88 -7.82 -23.68
N LEU A 53 -12.58 -7.20 -22.72
CA LEU A 53 -12.14 -5.94 -22.10
C LEU A 53 -10.90 -6.14 -21.22
N GLY A 54 -10.86 -7.25 -20.47
CA GLY A 54 -9.79 -7.61 -19.55
C GLY A 54 -8.47 -7.83 -20.26
N GLU A 55 -8.46 -8.59 -21.35
CA GLU A 55 -7.27 -8.83 -22.16
C GLU A 55 -6.67 -7.54 -22.72
N GLU A 56 -7.52 -6.64 -23.21
CA GLU A 56 -7.07 -5.36 -23.75
C GLU A 56 -6.47 -4.47 -22.65
N LEU A 57 -7.17 -4.34 -21.51
CA LEU A 57 -6.68 -3.54 -20.40
C LEU A 57 -5.41 -4.15 -19.77
N GLU A 58 -5.30 -5.47 -19.69
CA GLU A 58 -4.10 -6.17 -19.22
C GLU A 58 -2.89 -5.91 -20.11
N LYS A 59 -3.05 -5.91 -21.43
CA LYS A 59 -1.98 -5.55 -22.38
C LYS A 59 -1.44 -4.14 -22.07
N ILE A 60 -2.35 -3.19 -21.84
CA ILE A 60 -1.99 -1.82 -21.47
C ILE A 60 -1.32 -1.76 -20.09
N TYR A 61 -1.87 -2.49 -19.11
CA TYR A 61 -1.35 -2.56 -17.74
C TYR A 61 0.10 -3.07 -17.73
N ASN A 62 0.39 -4.12 -18.51
CA ASN A 62 1.69 -4.77 -18.63
C ASN A 62 2.76 -3.92 -19.34
N MET A 63 2.40 -2.78 -19.95
CA MET A 63 3.39 -1.82 -20.45
C MET A 63 4.18 -1.25 -19.27
N LEU A 64 5.42 -1.72 -19.11
CA LEU A 64 6.30 -1.33 -18.01
C LEU A 64 6.92 0.03 -18.29
N VAL A 65 6.56 1.02 -17.49
CA VAL A 65 7.22 2.32 -17.48
C VAL A 65 8.36 2.25 -16.46
N ILE A 66 9.56 2.57 -16.91
CA ILE A 66 10.80 2.46 -16.15
C ILE A 66 11.20 3.85 -15.70
N THR A 67 11.32 4.01 -14.39
CA THR A 67 11.89 5.21 -13.77
C THR A 67 13.04 4.84 -12.86
N THR A 68 13.86 5.82 -12.53
CA THR A 68 14.85 5.70 -11.45
C THR A 68 14.93 7.00 -10.69
N THR A 69 15.16 6.93 -9.38
CA THR A 69 15.43 8.12 -8.56
C THR A 69 16.82 7.97 -7.96
N LEU A 70 17.64 9.00 -8.12
CA LEU A 70 19.02 9.06 -7.67
C LEU A 70 19.19 10.29 -6.77
N TYR A 71 20.11 10.20 -5.80
CA TYR A 71 20.39 11.27 -4.84
C TYR A 71 21.79 11.86 -5.13
N PRO A 72 21.87 13.10 -5.66
CA PRO A 72 23.12 13.74 -6.10
C PRO A 72 24.25 13.72 -5.06
N GLU A 73 23.92 13.84 -3.78
CA GLU A 73 24.88 13.87 -2.66
C GLU A 73 25.73 12.62 -2.59
N TYR A 74 25.19 11.45 -2.96
CA TYR A 74 25.96 10.21 -3.01
C TYR A 74 27.08 10.30 -4.04
N PHE A 75 26.81 10.90 -5.20
CA PHE A 75 27.74 11.03 -6.31
C PHE A 75 28.75 12.17 -6.14
N LEU A 76 28.66 12.95 -5.06
CA LEU A 76 29.75 13.82 -4.64
C LEU A 76 30.89 13.03 -3.99
N THR A 77 30.64 11.80 -3.53
CA THR A 77 31.66 10.93 -2.94
C THR A 77 32.42 10.12 -3.98
N ASP A 78 33.68 9.79 -3.72
CA ASP A 78 34.48 8.92 -4.60
C ASP A 78 33.81 7.57 -4.84
N LYS A 79 33.22 6.99 -3.79
CA LYS A 79 32.49 5.72 -3.88
C LYS A 79 31.28 5.82 -4.80
N GLY A 80 30.49 6.89 -4.68
CA GLY A 80 29.33 7.11 -5.54
C GLY A 80 29.71 7.31 -7.01
N ARG A 81 30.81 8.04 -7.29
CA ARG A 81 31.35 8.18 -8.64
C ARG A 81 31.83 6.86 -9.21
N GLN A 82 32.61 6.11 -8.44
CA GLN A 82 33.10 4.78 -8.86
C GLN A 82 31.94 3.83 -9.16
N ASP A 83 30.94 3.76 -8.28
CA ASP A 83 29.75 2.93 -8.48
C ASP A 83 29.01 3.29 -9.78
N LEU A 84 28.90 4.58 -10.09
CA LEU A 84 28.27 5.06 -11.32
C LEU A 84 29.07 4.70 -12.57
N ILE A 85 30.41 4.81 -12.51
CA ILE A 85 31.30 4.38 -13.60
C ILE A 85 31.17 2.87 -13.81
N GLU A 86 31.24 2.06 -12.76
CA GLU A 86 31.15 0.60 -12.84
C GLU A 86 29.77 0.12 -13.33
N THR A 87 28.71 0.84 -12.96
CA THR A 87 27.33 0.44 -13.27
C THR A 87 26.86 0.95 -14.63
N CYS A 88 27.17 2.21 -14.96
CA CYS A 88 26.63 2.92 -16.11
C CYS A 88 27.70 3.41 -17.10
N GLY A 89 28.99 3.33 -16.76
CA GLY A 89 30.08 3.87 -17.60
C GLY A 89 30.12 5.40 -17.67
N ILE A 90 29.49 6.08 -16.70
CA ILE A 90 29.36 7.55 -16.70
C ILE A 90 30.37 8.14 -15.72
N THR A 91 31.18 9.08 -16.19
CA THR A 91 32.01 9.94 -15.34
C THR A 91 31.29 11.26 -15.13
N LEU A 92 31.34 11.79 -13.90
CA LEU A 92 30.77 13.08 -13.55
C LEU A 92 31.89 14.06 -13.21
N ASP A 93 31.75 15.30 -13.65
CA ASP A 93 32.70 16.40 -13.40
C ASP A 93 32.15 17.41 -12.38
N GLY A 94 30.83 17.40 -12.17
CA GLY A 94 30.11 18.29 -11.26
C GLY A 94 30.66 18.23 -9.83
N LYS A 95 30.72 19.40 -9.18
CA LYS A 95 31.31 19.56 -7.84
C LYS A 95 30.28 19.85 -6.75
N ASP A 96 29.02 20.00 -7.15
CA ASP A 96 27.88 20.26 -6.27
C ASP A 96 26.66 19.46 -6.72
N THR A 97 25.62 19.40 -5.89
CA THR A 97 24.40 18.65 -6.16
C THR A 97 23.69 19.12 -7.44
N THR A 98 23.73 20.42 -7.73
CA THR A 98 23.08 21.02 -8.90
C THR A 98 23.74 20.56 -10.21
N SER A 99 25.06 20.63 -10.30
CA SER A 99 25.84 20.19 -11.46
C SER A 99 25.73 18.68 -11.66
N ILE A 100 25.86 17.89 -10.59
CA ILE A 100 25.65 16.44 -10.62
C ILE A 100 24.24 16.09 -11.14
N LYS A 101 23.21 16.79 -10.67
CA LYS A 101 21.83 16.58 -11.13
C LYS A 101 21.67 16.86 -12.63
N ALA A 102 22.23 17.95 -13.13
CA ALA A 102 22.21 18.28 -14.55
C ALA A 102 22.93 17.22 -15.40
N GLU A 103 24.10 16.74 -14.95
CA GLU A 103 24.86 15.70 -15.64
C GLU A 103 24.14 14.34 -15.62
N LEU A 104 23.48 13.95 -14.52
CA LEU A 104 22.65 12.74 -14.47
C LEU A 104 21.47 12.83 -15.46
N CYS A 105 20.82 13.99 -15.56
CA CYS A 105 19.77 14.25 -16.55
C CYS A 105 20.29 14.18 -18.00
N ALA A 106 21.47 14.75 -18.26
CA ALA A 106 22.10 14.69 -19.57
C ALA A 106 22.47 13.25 -19.98
N ASN A 107 22.91 12.43 -19.02
CA ASN A 107 23.33 11.03 -19.25
C ASN A 107 22.20 10.00 -19.10
N ARG A 108 20.94 10.41 -18.96
CA ARG A 108 19.79 9.52 -18.72
C ARG A 108 19.65 8.36 -19.73
N GLN A 109 20.03 8.57 -20.99
CA GLN A 109 19.98 7.52 -22.01
C GLN A 109 21.01 6.41 -21.77
N ALA A 110 22.19 6.75 -21.23
CA ALA A 110 23.18 5.75 -20.82
C ALA A 110 22.68 4.97 -19.60
N ILE A 111 22.08 5.66 -18.62
CA ILE A 111 21.45 5.03 -17.44
C ILE A 111 20.31 4.07 -17.85
N ALA A 112 19.52 4.45 -18.87
CA ALA A 112 18.44 3.63 -19.39
C ALA A 112 18.92 2.29 -20.00
N LYS A 113 20.12 2.28 -20.61
CA LYS A 113 20.73 1.08 -21.20
C LYS A 113 21.30 0.10 -20.18
N THR A 114 21.48 0.51 -18.93
CA THR A 114 21.96 -0.37 -17.86
C THR A 114 20.92 -1.42 -17.49
N ASP A 115 21.39 -2.62 -17.15
CA ASP A 115 20.56 -3.69 -16.59
C ASP A 115 19.70 -3.21 -15.41
N ALA A 116 18.45 -3.68 -15.34
CA ALA A 116 17.48 -3.23 -14.35
C ALA A 116 17.89 -3.54 -12.91
N LYS A 117 18.48 -4.72 -12.66
CA LYS A 117 18.93 -5.13 -11.33
C LYS A 117 20.11 -4.27 -10.88
N LYS A 118 21.09 -4.05 -11.76
CA LYS A 118 22.24 -3.16 -11.47
C LYS A 118 21.80 -1.72 -11.20
N ARG A 119 20.91 -1.18 -12.02
CA ARG A 119 20.37 0.18 -11.83
C ARG A 119 19.57 0.30 -10.53
N SER A 120 18.72 -0.66 -10.21
CA SER A 120 17.97 -0.68 -8.95
C SER A 120 18.90 -0.74 -7.74
N ALA A 121 19.97 -1.53 -7.82
CA ALA A 121 20.98 -1.59 -6.76
C ALA A 121 21.71 -0.25 -6.57
N LEU A 122 22.08 0.45 -7.66
CA LEU A 122 22.70 1.78 -7.60
C LEU A 122 21.75 2.81 -6.95
N ALA A 123 20.50 2.84 -7.37
CA ALA A 123 19.48 3.73 -6.78
C ALA A 123 19.31 3.46 -5.28
N GLY A 124 19.20 2.19 -4.89
CA GLY A 124 19.08 1.78 -3.49
C GLY A 124 20.29 2.16 -2.63
N ARG A 125 21.52 2.10 -3.18
CA ARG A 125 22.73 2.58 -2.48
C ARG A 125 22.70 4.10 -2.29
N SER A 126 22.33 4.85 -3.33
CA SER A 126 22.22 6.32 -3.23
C SER A 126 21.15 6.76 -2.22
N GLU A 127 20.02 6.03 -2.15
CA GLU A 127 18.96 6.26 -1.16
C GLU A 127 19.43 5.92 0.26
N THR A 128 20.07 4.75 0.44
CA THR A 128 20.59 4.32 1.75
C THR A 128 21.59 5.34 2.31
N PHE A 129 22.47 5.86 1.45
CA PHE A 129 23.44 6.88 1.84
C PHE A 129 22.79 8.15 2.40
N VAL A 130 21.79 8.71 1.71
CA VAL A 130 21.11 9.93 2.20
C VAL A 130 20.27 9.65 3.44
N ASP A 131 19.69 8.46 3.57
CA ASP A 131 18.91 8.06 4.75
C ASP A 131 19.80 7.97 5.99
N GLU A 132 20.97 7.36 5.84
CA GLU A 132 21.96 7.22 6.92
C GLU A 132 22.57 8.57 7.30
N LYS A 133 22.86 9.42 6.30
CA LYS A 133 23.33 10.79 6.55
C LYS A 133 22.28 11.59 7.33
N LEU A 134 21.03 11.59 6.86
CA LEU A 134 19.94 12.32 7.50
C LEU A 134 19.62 11.77 8.90
N LEU A 135 19.66 10.45 9.07
CA LEU A 135 19.51 9.81 10.39
C LEU A 135 20.61 10.29 11.33
N LYS A 136 21.88 10.29 10.91
CA LYS A 136 22.99 10.76 11.73
C LYS A 136 22.82 12.22 12.15
N GLU A 137 22.43 13.09 11.22
CA GLU A 137 22.18 14.51 11.49
C GLU A 137 21.04 14.73 12.49
N LEU A 138 19.90 14.04 12.30
CA LEU A 138 18.76 14.16 13.20
C LEU A 138 19.00 13.50 14.57
N SER A 139 19.69 12.36 14.60
CA SER A 139 20.07 11.67 15.85
C SER A 139 20.99 12.54 16.71
N ALA A 140 21.88 13.32 16.10
CA ALA A 140 22.74 14.26 16.81
C ALA A 140 21.96 15.44 17.45
N GLN A 141 20.70 15.65 17.06
CA GLN A 141 19.82 16.69 17.60
C GLN A 141 18.87 16.18 18.68
N LEU A 142 18.92 14.89 19.03
CA LEU A 142 18.11 14.32 20.11
C LEU A 142 18.64 14.79 21.47
N ASP A 143 17.74 15.35 22.30
CA ASP A 143 18.04 15.60 23.70
C ASP A 143 18.01 14.30 24.54
N GLN A 144 18.26 14.43 25.85
CA GLN A 144 18.24 13.30 26.78
C GLN A 144 16.89 12.56 26.81
N ASP A 145 15.79 13.22 26.43
CA ASP A 145 14.44 12.67 26.39
C ASP A 145 14.01 12.29 24.97
N ALA A 146 14.98 12.21 24.05
CA ALA A 146 14.81 11.90 22.64
C ALA A 146 13.81 12.85 21.93
N ASN A 147 13.74 14.12 22.34
CA ASN A 147 13.07 15.13 21.55
C ASN A 147 14.04 15.71 20.51
N LEU A 148 13.55 15.95 19.30
CA LEU A 148 14.31 16.64 18.27
C LEU A 148 14.40 18.14 18.62
N THR A 149 15.62 18.62 18.87
CA THR A 149 15.87 20.05 19.09
C THR A 149 15.71 20.86 17.80
N LYS A 150 15.63 22.20 17.91
CA LYS A 150 15.45 23.11 16.75
C LYS A 150 16.76 23.33 15.98
N GLY A 151 17.47 22.25 15.63
CA GLY A 151 18.58 22.33 14.70
C GLY A 151 18.09 22.49 13.26
N GLU A 152 18.86 23.20 12.46
CA GLU A 152 18.69 23.24 11.00
C GLU A 152 19.18 21.90 10.42
N VAL A 153 18.35 21.28 9.58
CA VAL A 153 18.67 20.05 8.86
C VAL A 153 18.30 20.27 7.42
N HIS A 154 19.23 20.02 6.52
CA HIS A 154 18.97 20.19 5.10
C HIS A 154 18.20 19.00 4.55
N SER A 155 17.14 19.29 3.80
CA SER A 155 16.45 18.27 3.02
C SER A 155 17.37 17.75 1.92
N PRO A 156 17.45 16.41 1.71
CA PRO A 156 18.23 15.87 0.62
C PRO A 156 17.64 16.25 -0.75
N GLU A 157 18.50 16.41 -1.74
CA GLU A 157 18.14 16.61 -3.12
C GLU A 157 17.93 15.28 -3.84
N ARG A 158 17.19 15.30 -4.95
CA ARG A 158 16.98 14.11 -5.77
C ARG A 158 16.72 14.45 -7.22
N VAL A 159 16.96 13.46 -8.07
CA VAL A 159 16.62 13.47 -9.48
C VAL A 159 15.84 12.21 -9.84
N SER A 160 14.63 12.39 -10.37
CA SER A 160 13.79 11.30 -10.87
C SER A 160 13.78 11.33 -12.39
N LEU A 161 14.19 10.23 -13.01
CA LEU A 161 14.34 10.10 -14.46
C LEU A 161 13.32 9.10 -15.00
N LEU A 162 12.63 9.49 -16.08
CA LEU A 162 11.85 8.59 -16.92
C LEU A 162 12.78 8.00 -17.99
N LEU A 163 13.00 6.69 -17.97
CA LEU A 163 14.04 6.04 -18.78
C LEU A 163 13.54 5.46 -20.10
N ASN A 164 12.22 5.31 -20.26
CA ASN A 164 11.58 4.82 -21.48
C ASN A 164 10.32 5.67 -21.81
N PRO A 165 10.51 6.97 -22.13
CA PRO A 165 9.40 7.90 -22.40
C PRO A 165 8.45 7.41 -23.49
N GLU A 166 8.93 6.67 -24.48
CA GLU A 166 8.14 6.05 -25.54
C GLU A 166 7.09 5.07 -24.99
N LYS A 167 7.44 4.26 -23.97
CA LYS A 167 6.50 3.33 -23.33
C LYS A 167 5.48 4.03 -22.46
N SER A 168 5.88 5.10 -21.78
CA SER A 168 4.91 5.94 -21.05
C SER A 168 3.92 6.60 -22.01
N LEU A 169 4.39 7.10 -23.15
CA LEU A 169 3.56 7.73 -24.16
C LEU A 169 2.58 6.74 -24.79
N GLU A 170 3.07 5.58 -25.21
CA GLU A 170 2.27 4.45 -25.73
C GLU A 170 1.15 4.09 -24.74
N LYS A 171 1.50 3.89 -23.46
CA LYS A 171 0.54 3.54 -22.40
C LYS A 171 -0.57 4.57 -22.24
N ILE A 172 -0.24 5.88 -22.22
CA ILE A 172 -1.23 6.94 -22.11
C ILE A 172 -2.17 6.95 -23.33
N GLN A 173 -1.62 6.79 -24.53
CA GLN A 173 -2.40 6.76 -25.77
C GLN A 173 -3.34 5.56 -25.81
N SER A 174 -2.87 4.37 -25.45
CA SER A 174 -3.69 3.16 -25.38
C SER A 174 -4.79 3.28 -24.32
N LEU A 175 -4.50 3.86 -23.15
CA LEU A 175 -5.53 4.14 -22.13
C LEU A 175 -6.61 5.10 -22.64
N ARG A 176 -6.24 6.15 -23.38
CA ARG A 176 -7.20 7.08 -23.98
C ARG A 176 -8.07 6.41 -25.03
N ALA A 177 -7.48 5.59 -25.90
CA ALA A 177 -8.21 4.82 -26.91
C ALA A 177 -9.19 3.83 -26.25
N PHE A 178 -8.73 3.10 -25.23
CA PHE A 178 -9.56 2.16 -24.47
C PHE A 178 -10.74 2.87 -23.79
N ARG A 179 -10.51 4.02 -23.15
CA ARG A 179 -11.58 4.83 -22.53
C ARG A 179 -12.63 5.28 -23.55
N GLU A 180 -12.19 5.69 -24.74
CA GLU A 180 -13.10 6.09 -25.81
C GLU A 180 -13.92 4.90 -26.33
N LYS A 181 -13.31 3.72 -26.46
CA LYS A 181 -14.02 2.47 -26.76
C LYS A 181 -15.10 2.16 -25.71
N LEU A 182 -14.74 2.18 -24.41
CA LEU A 182 -15.70 1.96 -23.32
C LEU A 182 -16.86 2.96 -23.35
N ARG A 183 -16.59 4.22 -23.71
CA ARG A 183 -17.62 5.27 -23.84
C ARG A 183 -18.61 4.95 -24.96
N LYS A 184 -18.12 4.54 -26.13
CA LYS A 184 -18.97 4.13 -27.27
C LYS A 184 -19.82 2.92 -26.91
N MET A 185 -19.21 1.88 -26.35
CA MET A 185 -19.93 0.68 -25.89
C MET A 185 -20.99 1.02 -24.83
N SER A 186 -20.69 1.93 -23.90
CA SER A 186 -21.68 2.36 -22.89
C SER A 186 -22.89 3.05 -23.52
N ALA A 187 -22.67 3.87 -24.56
CA ALA A 187 -23.73 4.56 -25.29
C ALA A 187 -24.59 3.60 -26.11
N GLU A 188 -23.97 2.60 -26.78
CA GLU A 188 -24.67 1.54 -27.52
C GLU A 188 -25.55 0.68 -26.61
N ASN A 189 -25.10 0.45 -25.37
CA ASN A 189 -25.85 -0.32 -24.37
C ASN A 189 -26.82 0.55 -23.52
N ALA A 190 -26.94 1.86 -23.76
CA ALA A 190 -27.71 2.76 -22.90
C ALA A 190 -29.24 2.64 -23.07
N THR A 191 -29.69 2.04 -24.18
CA THR A 191 -31.11 1.96 -24.57
C THR A 191 -31.72 0.56 -24.38
N LEU A 192 -31.00 -0.37 -23.76
CA LEU A 192 -31.40 -1.78 -23.69
C LEU A 192 -31.85 -2.17 -22.27
N SER A 193 -32.91 -2.98 -22.16
CA SER A 193 -33.68 -3.22 -20.93
C SER A 193 -33.44 -4.59 -20.27
N THR A 194 -32.63 -5.47 -20.86
CA THR A 194 -32.44 -6.83 -20.35
C THR A 194 -31.54 -6.85 -19.10
N ASN A 195 -31.59 -7.95 -18.35
CA ASN A 195 -30.69 -8.15 -17.20
C ASN A 195 -29.23 -8.22 -17.64
N LEU A 196 -28.96 -8.84 -18.79
CA LEU A 196 -27.61 -8.90 -19.37
C LEU A 196 -27.07 -7.49 -19.67
N ASP A 197 -27.89 -6.60 -20.23
CA ASP A 197 -27.45 -5.24 -20.55
C ASP A 197 -27.16 -4.42 -19.28
N LYS A 198 -28.00 -4.56 -18.25
CA LYS A 198 -27.74 -3.96 -16.93
C LYS A 198 -26.42 -4.45 -16.35
N ALA A 199 -26.14 -5.75 -16.44
CA ALA A 199 -24.88 -6.30 -15.98
C ALA A 199 -23.68 -5.78 -16.79
N ARG A 200 -23.78 -5.72 -18.12
CA ARG A 200 -22.76 -5.12 -19.00
C ARG A 200 -22.45 -3.67 -18.64
N GLN A 201 -23.47 -2.87 -18.30
CA GLN A 201 -23.28 -1.48 -17.87
C GLN A 201 -22.48 -1.38 -16.58
N VAL A 202 -22.70 -2.28 -15.62
CA VAL A 202 -21.87 -2.36 -14.41
C VAL A 202 -20.42 -2.67 -14.77
N ILE A 203 -20.17 -3.68 -15.61
CA ILE A 203 -18.82 -4.04 -16.08
C ILE A 203 -18.13 -2.86 -16.76
N LEU A 204 -18.78 -2.21 -17.73
CA LEU A 204 -18.25 -1.04 -18.44
C LEU A 204 -17.91 0.09 -17.48
N ARG A 205 -18.74 0.34 -16.46
CA ARG A 205 -18.47 1.35 -15.44
C ARG A 205 -17.22 1.01 -14.63
N LEU A 206 -17.07 -0.23 -14.16
CA LEU A 206 -15.89 -0.68 -13.40
C LEU A 206 -14.60 -0.50 -14.21
N TYR A 207 -14.60 -0.93 -15.47
CA TYR A 207 -13.47 -0.74 -16.39
C TYR A 207 -13.17 0.73 -16.66
N ARG A 208 -14.20 1.57 -16.82
CA ARG A 208 -14.02 3.02 -17.03
C ARG A 208 -13.37 3.68 -15.81
N ILE A 209 -13.81 3.33 -14.60
CA ILE A 209 -13.22 3.82 -13.35
C ILE A 209 -11.73 3.46 -13.32
N ARG A 210 -11.39 2.18 -13.56
CA ARG A 210 -9.99 1.73 -13.50
C ARG A 210 -9.11 2.38 -14.57
N ALA A 211 -9.58 2.45 -15.81
CA ALA A 211 -8.85 3.09 -16.90
C ALA A 211 -8.62 4.60 -16.64
N ASN A 212 -9.59 5.29 -16.03
CA ASN A 212 -9.42 6.69 -15.62
C ASN A 212 -8.34 6.82 -14.53
N GLN A 213 -8.34 5.95 -13.52
CA GLN A 213 -7.33 5.96 -12.45
C GLN A 213 -5.93 5.70 -13.02
N MET A 214 -5.78 4.66 -13.86
CA MET A 214 -4.51 4.36 -14.52
C MET A 214 -4.02 5.53 -15.38
N THR A 215 -4.93 6.29 -16.01
CA THR A 215 -4.57 7.51 -16.76
C THR A 215 -4.07 8.60 -15.82
N ALA A 216 -4.73 8.82 -14.68
CA ALA A 216 -4.34 9.81 -13.68
C ALA A 216 -2.97 9.49 -13.06
N GLU A 217 -2.69 8.20 -12.83
CA GLU A 217 -1.38 7.71 -12.37
C GLU A 217 -0.24 8.06 -13.35
N GLN A 218 -0.52 8.28 -14.64
CA GLN A 218 0.51 8.67 -15.62
C GLN A 218 0.91 10.16 -15.55
N PHE A 219 0.18 11.00 -14.80
CA PHE A 219 0.54 12.43 -14.63
C PHE A 219 1.96 12.59 -14.07
N GLY A 220 2.33 11.66 -13.17
CA GLY A 220 3.70 11.26 -12.79
C GLY A 220 4.79 11.65 -13.77
N TYR A 221 4.68 11.03 -14.93
CA TYR A 221 5.71 11.02 -15.95
C TYR A 221 5.78 12.33 -16.71
N GLY A 222 4.66 13.05 -16.86
CA GLY A 222 4.66 14.41 -17.42
C GLY A 222 5.40 15.42 -16.54
N VAL A 223 5.30 15.27 -15.22
CA VAL A 223 6.04 16.12 -14.27
C VAL A 223 7.53 15.80 -14.32
N MET A 224 7.91 14.52 -14.36
CA MET A 224 9.31 14.12 -14.51
C MET A 224 9.93 14.68 -15.80
N THR A 225 9.23 14.60 -16.93
CA THR A 225 9.75 15.15 -18.20
C THR A 225 9.77 16.68 -18.22
N ARG A 226 8.82 17.34 -17.55
CA ARG A 226 8.85 18.80 -17.38
C ARG A 226 10.04 19.25 -16.52
N ASN A 227 10.30 18.55 -15.42
CA ASN A 227 11.45 18.83 -14.57
C ASN A 227 12.77 18.58 -15.31
N LEU A 228 12.85 17.51 -16.10
CA LEU A 228 13.98 17.23 -16.99
C LEU A 228 14.20 18.39 -17.98
N ALA A 229 13.14 18.91 -18.60
CA ALA A 229 13.23 20.05 -19.51
C ALA A 229 13.85 21.30 -18.84
N GLY A 230 13.58 21.52 -17.55
CA GLY A 230 14.19 22.59 -16.78
C GLY A 230 15.69 22.38 -16.49
N GLN A 231 16.19 21.14 -16.58
CA GLN A 231 17.60 20.80 -16.34
C GLN A 231 18.43 20.77 -17.63
N VAL A 232 17.87 20.26 -18.74
CA VAL A 232 18.61 20.07 -20.01
C VAL A 232 18.13 20.97 -21.16
N GLY A 233 17.09 21.80 -20.92
CA GLY A 233 16.44 22.62 -21.94
C GLY A 233 15.51 21.82 -22.87
N GLU A 234 14.56 22.50 -23.52
CA GLU A 234 13.62 21.84 -24.45
C GLU A 234 14.32 21.15 -25.63
N ALA A 235 15.42 21.72 -26.12
CA ALA A 235 16.22 21.14 -27.21
C ALA A 235 16.94 19.85 -26.79
N GLY A 236 17.14 19.62 -25.49
CA GLY A 236 17.77 18.42 -24.95
C GLY A 236 16.81 17.24 -24.77
N LEU A 237 15.52 17.41 -25.08
CA LEU A 237 14.49 16.38 -24.96
C LEU A 237 14.37 15.53 -26.24
N THR A 238 14.00 14.26 -26.09
CA THR A 238 13.52 13.45 -27.23
C THR A 238 12.12 13.90 -27.66
N THR A 239 11.67 13.45 -28.83
CA THR A 239 10.32 13.72 -29.34
C THR A 239 9.24 13.27 -28.36
N GLU A 240 9.39 12.09 -27.76
CA GLU A 240 8.46 11.51 -26.80
C GLU A 240 8.46 12.29 -25.48
N GLU A 241 9.63 12.69 -24.98
CA GLU A 241 9.76 13.51 -23.78
C GLU A 241 9.12 14.88 -23.97
N ALA A 242 9.38 15.54 -25.10
CA ALA A 242 8.78 16.82 -25.46
C ALA A 242 7.25 16.72 -25.57
N THR A 243 6.75 15.60 -26.10
CA THR A 243 5.32 15.32 -26.17
C THR A 243 4.72 15.14 -24.78
N LEU A 244 5.33 14.34 -23.91
CA LEU A 244 4.89 14.12 -22.54
C LEU A 244 4.89 15.42 -21.72
N ALA A 245 5.93 16.25 -21.86
CA ALA A 245 6.07 17.53 -21.16
C ALA A 245 5.00 18.57 -21.56
N LYS A 246 4.27 18.33 -22.67
CA LYS A 246 3.18 19.20 -23.17
C LYS A 246 1.82 18.51 -23.10
N MET A 247 1.77 17.22 -22.76
CA MET A 247 0.56 16.40 -22.85
C MET A 247 -0.47 16.72 -21.75
N PHE A 248 0.00 17.09 -20.56
CA PHE A 248 -0.85 17.40 -19.42
C PHE A 248 -0.90 18.90 -19.18
N ARG A 249 -2.09 19.40 -18.81
CA ARG A 249 -2.25 20.79 -18.37
C ARG A 249 -1.84 20.91 -16.90
N GLY A 250 -1.28 22.06 -16.53
CA GLY A 250 -0.96 22.39 -15.13
C GLY A 250 0.28 21.69 -14.58
N LEU A 251 1.24 21.34 -15.44
CA LEU A 251 2.54 20.78 -15.02
C LEU A 251 3.39 21.79 -14.24
N ASP A 252 3.20 23.10 -14.46
CA ASP A 252 3.89 24.13 -13.68
C ASP A 252 3.28 24.31 -12.27
N GLU A 253 2.00 23.92 -12.08
CA GLU A 253 1.32 23.82 -10.77
C GLU A 253 1.14 22.34 -10.36
N PHE A 254 2.17 21.51 -10.55
CA PHE A 254 2.00 20.07 -10.48
C PHE A 254 1.52 19.57 -9.11
N GLU A 255 1.97 20.16 -7.99
CA GLU A 255 1.56 19.68 -6.66
C GLU A 255 0.06 19.84 -6.41
N ARG A 256 -0.49 20.98 -6.83
CA ARG A 256 -1.95 21.22 -6.79
C ARG A 256 -2.68 20.25 -7.70
N ASN A 257 -2.15 19.97 -8.88
CA ASN A 257 -2.77 19.02 -9.81
C ASN A 257 -2.64 17.57 -9.35
N TYR A 258 -1.54 17.17 -8.72
CA TYR A 258 -1.44 15.87 -8.04
C TYR A 258 -2.45 15.75 -6.92
N SER A 259 -2.61 16.77 -6.08
CA SER A 259 -3.66 16.75 -5.05
C SER A 259 -5.05 16.52 -5.65
N ARG A 260 -5.33 17.06 -6.85
CA ARG A 260 -6.58 16.77 -7.59
C ARG A 260 -6.63 15.32 -8.10
N MET A 261 -5.54 14.80 -8.65
CA MET A 261 -5.46 13.40 -9.14
C MET A 261 -5.56 12.40 -7.99
N ASP A 262 -4.94 12.70 -6.87
CA ASP A 262 -4.98 11.90 -5.66
C ASP A 262 -6.41 11.83 -5.09
N ARG A 263 -7.12 12.96 -4.98
CA ARG A 263 -8.56 12.96 -4.63
C ARG A 263 -9.41 12.18 -5.63
N PHE A 264 -9.05 12.19 -6.91
CA PHE A 264 -9.75 11.41 -7.91
C PHE A 264 -9.51 9.90 -7.70
N ILE A 265 -8.26 9.49 -7.45
CA ILE A 265 -7.86 8.10 -7.28
C ILE A 265 -8.36 7.54 -5.94
N PHE A 266 -8.03 8.18 -4.82
CA PHE A 266 -8.27 7.68 -3.45
C PHE A 266 -9.52 8.24 -2.79
N GLY A 267 -10.00 9.39 -3.26
CA GLY A 267 -11.23 10.03 -2.79
C GLY A 267 -10.98 11.31 -2.01
N ALA A 268 -12.07 12.02 -1.72
CA ALA A 268 -12.05 13.22 -0.90
C ALA A 268 -13.03 13.11 0.27
N THR A 269 -12.75 13.80 1.37
CA THR A 269 -13.64 13.86 2.53
C THR A 269 -14.81 14.80 2.29
N ALA A 270 -15.82 14.81 3.16
CA ALA A 270 -16.90 15.79 3.11
C ALA A 270 -16.41 17.22 3.43
N ASP A 271 -15.32 17.34 4.21
CA ASP A 271 -14.75 18.63 4.62
C ASP A 271 -14.11 19.40 3.47
N TYR A 272 -14.18 20.73 3.54
CA TYR A 272 -13.54 21.65 2.60
C TYR A 272 -12.37 22.39 3.26
N ASP A 273 -11.36 22.75 2.47
CA ASP A 273 -10.36 23.73 2.85
C ASP A 273 -10.87 25.17 2.68
N ASP A 274 -10.06 26.14 3.11
CA ASP A 274 -10.40 27.57 3.04
C ASP A 274 -10.60 28.07 1.59
N ALA A 275 -10.11 27.30 0.60
CA ALA A 275 -10.29 27.57 -0.82
C ALA A 275 -11.56 26.90 -1.40
N GLY A 276 -12.39 26.26 -0.57
CA GLY A 276 -13.61 25.56 -0.97
C GLY A 276 -13.35 24.26 -1.73
N VAL A 277 -12.18 23.64 -1.55
CA VAL A 277 -11.82 22.35 -2.15
C VAL A 277 -11.95 21.24 -1.12
N ARG A 278 -12.58 20.12 -1.48
CA ARG A 278 -12.68 18.95 -0.58
C ARG A 278 -11.29 18.49 -0.14
N ARG A 279 -11.13 18.18 1.16
CA ARG A 279 -9.84 17.74 1.73
C ARG A 279 -9.56 16.27 1.41
N GLN A 280 -8.28 15.91 1.47
CA GLN A 280 -7.83 14.51 1.35
C GLN A 280 -7.89 13.80 2.70
N VAL A 281 -7.62 14.52 3.79
CA VAL A 281 -7.73 14.07 5.18
C VAL A 281 -8.75 14.98 5.87
N GLY A 282 -9.80 14.38 6.39
CA GLY A 282 -10.92 15.08 7.05
C GLY A 282 -10.91 14.87 8.56
N GLN A 283 -11.79 15.60 9.24
CA GLN A 283 -11.89 15.65 10.69
C GLN A 283 -12.19 14.27 11.29
N GLU A 284 -13.10 13.48 10.70
CA GLU A 284 -13.42 12.11 11.16
C GLU A 284 -12.15 11.24 11.21
N LEU A 285 -11.31 11.30 10.18
CA LEU A 285 -10.08 10.50 10.13
C LEU A 285 -9.02 11.02 11.12
N VAL A 286 -8.97 12.34 11.35
CA VAL A 286 -8.09 12.94 12.37
C VAL A 286 -8.51 12.51 13.76
N GLU A 287 -9.80 12.60 14.09
CA GLU A 287 -10.35 12.16 15.38
C GLU A 287 -10.16 10.67 15.60
N TYR A 288 -10.34 9.87 14.54
CA TYR A 288 -10.05 8.44 14.58
C TYR A 288 -8.56 8.15 14.80
N ALA A 289 -7.65 8.90 14.16
CA ALA A 289 -6.22 8.79 14.42
C ALA A 289 -5.85 9.14 15.87
N GLU A 290 -6.54 10.09 16.51
CA GLU A 290 -6.38 10.39 17.94
C GLU A 290 -6.86 9.23 18.82
N LYS A 291 -8.02 8.63 18.50
CA LYS A 291 -8.54 7.43 19.18
C LYS A 291 -7.51 6.30 19.10
N MET A 292 -7.05 5.99 17.89
CA MET A 292 -6.03 4.95 17.66
C MET A 292 -4.70 5.26 18.35
N ASN A 293 -4.30 6.54 18.47
CA ASN A 293 -3.09 6.90 19.21
C ASN A 293 -3.20 6.59 20.70
N ARG A 294 -4.37 6.85 21.30
CA ARG A 294 -4.62 6.49 22.71
C ARG A 294 -4.62 4.98 22.91
N GLU A 295 -5.29 4.23 22.03
CA GLU A 295 -5.31 2.77 22.08
C GLU A 295 -3.91 2.17 21.87
N TYR A 296 -3.15 2.68 20.90
CA TYR A 296 -1.77 2.28 20.67
C TYR A 296 -0.89 2.53 21.90
N LEU A 297 -1.00 3.70 22.52
CA LEU A 297 -0.21 4.05 23.70
C LEU A 297 -0.56 3.15 24.89
N ASP A 298 -1.86 2.95 25.18
CA ASP A 298 -2.31 2.01 26.21
C ASP A 298 -1.76 0.60 25.97
N ASN A 299 -1.87 0.13 24.72
CA ASN A 299 -1.43 -1.19 24.34
C ASN A 299 0.07 -1.41 24.54
N GLU A 300 0.90 -0.46 24.12
CA GLU A 300 2.36 -0.56 24.27
C GLU A 300 2.83 -0.42 25.73
N LEU A 301 2.15 0.38 26.55
CA LEU A 301 2.52 0.59 27.95
C LEU A 301 2.12 -0.57 28.85
N ASN A 302 1.01 -1.21 28.52
CA ASN A 302 0.40 -2.29 29.29
C ASN A 302 0.59 -3.66 28.65
N LYS A 303 1.35 -3.78 27.55
CA LYS A 303 1.54 -5.04 26.80
C LYS A 303 1.95 -6.19 27.69
N ASP A 304 3.02 -6.03 28.45
CA ASP A 304 3.53 -7.09 29.33
C ASP A 304 2.59 -7.40 30.50
N ALA A 305 1.79 -6.42 30.95
CA ALA A 305 0.80 -6.64 32.00
C ALA A 305 -0.36 -7.49 31.45
N LYS A 306 -0.88 -7.14 30.26
CA LYS A 306 -1.93 -7.89 29.55
C LYS A 306 -1.51 -9.32 29.26
N ILE A 307 -0.26 -9.54 28.86
CA ILE A 307 0.30 -10.90 28.66
C ILE A 307 0.31 -11.68 29.99
N ARG A 308 0.76 -11.06 31.08
CA ARG A 308 0.76 -11.71 32.41
C ARG A 308 -0.64 -12.00 32.93
N GLU A 309 -1.62 -11.16 32.63
CA GLU A 309 -3.04 -11.41 32.96
C GLU A 309 -3.58 -12.67 32.27
N GLN A 310 -3.00 -13.08 31.14
CA GLN A 310 -3.27 -14.36 30.47
C GLN A 310 -2.49 -15.54 31.08
N GLY A 311 -1.73 -15.33 32.16
CA GLY A 311 -0.87 -16.35 32.77
C GLY A 311 0.41 -16.65 31.98
N LEU A 312 0.80 -15.75 31.07
CA LEU A 312 1.93 -15.94 30.16
C LEU A 312 3.15 -15.11 30.57
N ASP A 313 4.32 -15.56 30.15
CA ASP A 313 5.60 -14.90 30.36
C ASP A 313 6.00 -14.05 29.14
N PRO A 314 5.97 -12.71 29.22
CA PRO A 314 6.33 -11.84 28.10
C PRO A 314 7.72 -12.11 27.52
N GLU A 315 8.69 -12.49 28.34
CA GLU A 315 10.06 -12.75 27.85
C GLU A 315 10.09 -13.98 26.95
N LYS A 316 9.35 -15.04 27.31
CA LYS A 316 9.23 -16.25 26.49
C LYS A 316 8.45 -15.96 25.20
N ILE A 317 7.40 -15.13 25.26
CA ILE A 317 6.59 -14.79 24.09
C ILE A 317 7.41 -14.10 23.00
N PHE A 318 8.26 -13.15 23.37
CA PHE A 318 9.05 -12.36 22.41
C PHE A 318 10.45 -12.94 22.13
N LYS A 319 10.81 -14.06 22.76
CA LYS A 319 12.09 -14.73 22.51
C LYS A 319 12.08 -15.39 21.15
N LYS A 320 13.17 -15.25 20.39
CA LYS A 320 13.33 -15.87 19.08
C LYS A 320 13.83 -17.31 19.19
N ASP A 321 12.95 -18.23 19.54
CA ASP A 321 13.28 -19.64 19.74
C ASP A 321 12.38 -20.64 19.00
N VAL A 322 11.37 -20.16 18.27
CA VAL A 322 10.59 -21.01 17.35
C VAL A 322 11.42 -21.29 16.10
N THR A 323 11.77 -22.55 15.88
CA THR A 323 12.61 -22.96 14.75
C THR A 323 11.81 -23.03 13.44
N LYS A 324 12.55 -23.10 12.32
CA LYS A 324 11.95 -23.28 10.99
C LYS A 324 11.02 -24.49 10.94
N GLU A 325 11.46 -25.61 11.48
CA GLU A 325 10.72 -26.87 11.44
C GLU A 325 9.40 -26.76 12.20
N GLN A 326 9.40 -26.02 13.32
CA GLN A 326 8.21 -25.82 14.14
C GLN A 326 7.17 -24.95 13.41
N PHE A 327 7.56 -23.75 12.96
CA PHE A 327 6.58 -22.89 12.29
C PHE A 327 6.17 -23.42 10.91
N GLN A 328 7.04 -24.16 10.22
CA GLN A 328 6.68 -24.85 8.98
C GLN A 328 5.59 -25.90 9.25
N SER A 329 5.76 -26.73 10.28
CA SER A 329 4.77 -27.74 10.64
C SER A 329 3.41 -27.12 10.96
N TRP A 330 3.38 -26.00 11.70
CA TRP A 330 2.12 -25.33 12.05
C TRP A 330 1.44 -24.67 10.85
N GLU A 331 2.22 -24.07 9.95
CA GLU A 331 1.71 -23.46 8.73
C GLU A 331 1.16 -24.51 7.76
N GLU A 332 1.86 -25.63 7.57
CA GLU A 332 1.38 -26.74 6.74
C GLU A 332 0.10 -27.36 7.33
N GLU A 333 0.04 -27.54 8.65
CA GLU A 333 -1.16 -28.00 9.36
C GLU A 333 -2.35 -27.04 9.16
N LEU A 334 -2.11 -25.73 9.27
CA LEU A 334 -3.13 -24.71 9.03
C LEU A 334 -3.63 -24.75 7.58
N LEU A 335 -2.72 -24.79 6.60
CA LEU A 335 -3.11 -24.91 5.20
C LEU A 335 -3.88 -26.21 4.94
N GLU A 336 -3.52 -27.32 5.58
CA GLU A 336 -4.22 -28.60 5.48
C GLU A 336 -5.64 -28.49 6.05
N HIS A 337 -5.81 -27.87 7.22
CA HIS A 337 -7.12 -27.60 7.83
C HIS A 337 -8.06 -26.86 6.88
N TYR A 338 -7.55 -25.82 6.21
CA TYR A 338 -8.33 -25.07 5.22
C TYR A 338 -8.54 -25.82 3.89
N GLY A 339 -7.96 -27.01 3.72
CA GLY A 339 -7.95 -27.80 2.47
C GLY A 339 -7.05 -27.21 1.38
N LEU A 340 -6.18 -26.27 1.76
CA LEU A 340 -5.36 -25.44 0.89
C LEU A 340 -3.92 -25.94 0.73
N LEU A 341 -3.43 -26.88 1.54
CA LEU A 341 -2.07 -27.41 1.43
C LEU A 341 -1.88 -28.23 0.14
N SER A 342 -0.86 -27.87 -0.62
CA SER A 342 -0.44 -28.57 -1.83
C SER A 342 0.25 -29.89 -1.51
N SER A 343 0.03 -30.90 -2.36
CA SER A 343 0.76 -32.18 -2.29
C SER A 343 2.20 -32.06 -2.82
N GLU A 344 2.54 -30.97 -3.49
CA GLU A 344 3.88 -30.71 -4.01
C GLU A 344 4.82 -30.22 -2.92
N SER A 345 6.02 -30.79 -2.86
CA SER A 345 7.04 -30.38 -1.89
C SER A 345 7.38 -28.89 -2.03
N PRO A 346 7.49 -28.13 -0.92
CA PRO A 346 8.05 -26.78 -0.90
C PRO A 346 9.43 -26.64 -1.57
N GLU A 347 10.21 -27.71 -1.63
CA GLU A 347 11.52 -27.71 -2.29
C GLU A 347 11.42 -27.57 -3.81
N ASN A 348 10.28 -27.98 -4.39
CA ASN A 348 10.00 -27.85 -5.82
C ASN A 348 9.59 -26.42 -6.22
N TYR A 349 9.36 -25.52 -5.27
CA TYR A 349 9.04 -24.13 -5.55
C TYR A 349 10.27 -23.39 -6.11
N THR A 350 10.09 -22.58 -7.14
CA THR A 350 11.11 -21.66 -7.65
C THR A 350 10.54 -20.25 -7.76
N GLU A 351 11.36 -19.23 -7.53
CA GLU A 351 10.88 -17.84 -7.55
C GLU A 351 10.34 -17.40 -8.90
N ASP A 352 10.80 -18.02 -9.98
CA ASP A 352 10.41 -17.77 -11.37
C ASP A 352 9.18 -18.57 -11.81
N ARG A 353 8.59 -19.43 -10.95
CA ARG A 353 7.37 -20.16 -11.28
C ARG A 353 6.24 -19.20 -11.64
N ILE A 354 5.56 -19.48 -12.75
CA ILE A 354 4.35 -18.74 -13.16
C ILE A 354 3.12 -19.47 -12.62
N GLY A 355 2.41 -18.84 -11.70
CA GLY A 355 1.16 -19.39 -11.15
C GLY A 355 1.35 -20.37 -9.98
N PRO A 356 0.24 -21.02 -9.55
CA PRO A 356 0.23 -21.93 -8.41
C PRO A 356 0.98 -23.24 -8.67
N ALA A 357 1.06 -24.10 -7.65
CA ALA A 357 1.49 -25.48 -7.83
C ALA A 357 0.54 -26.24 -8.80
N PRO A 358 0.99 -27.36 -9.42
CA PRO A 358 0.19 -28.19 -10.33
C PRO A 358 -1.21 -28.57 -9.84
N ASP A 359 -1.38 -28.80 -8.53
CA ASP A 359 -2.67 -29.11 -7.90
C ASP A 359 -3.52 -27.86 -7.59
N GLY A 360 -3.03 -26.68 -7.95
CA GLY A 360 -3.68 -25.39 -7.73
C GLY A 360 -3.66 -24.92 -6.29
N LYS A 361 -2.94 -25.59 -5.39
CA LYS A 361 -2.97 -25.33 -3.94
C LYS A 361 -1.79 -24.49 -3.46
N TRP A 362 -1.81 -24.16 -2.17
CA TRP A 362 -0.83 -23.34 -1.49
C TRP A 362 0.37 -24.15 -1.01
N GLN A 363 1.55 -23.54 -1.08
CA GLN A 363 2.79 -24.08 -0.50
C GLN A 363 3.37 -23.11 0.52
N PHE A 364 4.17 -23.62 1.45
CA PHE A 364 4.95 -22.80 2.37
C PHE A 364 6.44 -22.89 2.05
N ALA A 365 7.11 -21.75 1.83
CA ALA A 365 8.53 -21.70 1.48
C ALA A 365 9.33 -20.86 2.48
N ALA A 366 10.08 -21.55 3.36
CA ALA A 366 10.97 -20.91 4.33
C ALA A 366 12.44 -20.95 3.89
N ARG A 367 13.02 -19.78 3.57
CA ARG A 367 14.37 -19.65 3.00
C ARG A 367 15.18 -18.48 3.59
N PRO A 368 16.52 -18.55 3.66
CA PRO A 368 17.36 -17.48 4.23
C PRO A 368 17.26 -16.14 3.49
N GLU A 369 16.97 -16.15 2.19
CA GLU A 369 16.84 -14.94 1.37
C GLU A 369 15.58 -14.12 1.68
N TYR A 370 14.59 -14.72 2.35
CA TYR A 370 13.35 -14.03 2.73
C TYR A 370 13.54 -13.27 4.03
N LYS A 371 13.39 -11.95 3.94
CA LYS A 371 13.58 -11.02 5.07
C LYS A 371 12.30 -10.65 5.81
N SER A 372 11.15 -11.03 5.26
CA SER A 372 9.83 -10.78 5.84
C SER A 372 8.89 -11.93 5.50
N LEU A 373 7.94 -12.16 6.38
CA LEU A 373 6.74 -12.93 6.06
C LEU A 373 6.01 -12.20 4.92
N ARG A 374 5.60 -12.96 3.90
CA ARG A 374 4.82 -12.41 2.78
C ARG A 374 4.07 -13.51 2.06
N MET A 375 2.87 -13.17 1.62
CA MET A 375 2.13 -13.97 0.67
C MET A 375 2.39 -13.61 -0.79
N ASP A 376 2.39 -14.61 -1.68
CA ASP A 376 2.21 -14.43 -3.11
C ASP A 376 0.98 -15.20 -3.58
N GLY A 377 -0.16 -14.53 -3.68
CA GLY A 377 -1.40 -15.17 -4.11
C GLY A 377 -1.48 -15.47 -5.61
N THR A 378 -0.51 -15.03 -6.42
CA THR A 378 -0.41 -15.47 -7.83
C THR A 378 0.26 -16.84 -7.90
N GLN A 379 1.36 -17.00 -7.14
CA GLN A 379 2.07 -18.27 -7.03
C GLN A 379 1.45 -19.24 -6.02
N ARG A 380 0.44 -18.79 -5.26
CA ARG A 380 -0.13 -19.46 -4.08
C ARG A 380 0.97 -19.99 -3.18
N VAL A 381 1.84 -19.11 -2.71
CA VAL A 381 2.92 -19.50 -1.78
C VAL A 381 3.01 -18.51 -0.62
N VAL A 382 3.15 -19.04 0.59
CA VAL A 382 3.46 -18.28 1.81
C VAL A 382 4.98 -18.33 1.99
N LYS A 383 5.64 -17.18 2.07
CA LYS A 383 7.11 -17.07 2.11
C LYS A 383 7.54 -16.58 3.49
N ALA A 384 8.52 -17.23 4.08
CA ALA A 384 9.09 -16.86 5.38
C ALA A 384 10.62 -16.93 5.39
N GLY A 385 11.25 -16.15 6.27
CA GLY A 385 12.67 -16.33 6.59
C GLY A 385 12.91 -17.69 7.25
N SER A 386 14.10 -18.25 7.13
CA SER A 386 14.46 -19.51 7.80
C SER A 386 15.06 -19.34 9.19
N GLU A 387 15.26 -18.10 9.65
CA GLU A 387 15.80 -17.82 10.98
C GLU A 387 14.75 -18.08 12.07
N ALA A 388 15.21 -18.46 13.27
CA ALA A 388 14.32 -18.62 14.42
C ALA A 388 13.61 -17.30 14.73
N THR A 389 12.34 -17.38 15.13
CA THR A 389 11.53 -16.21 15.47
C THR A 389 10.69 -16.43 16.73
N SER A 390 9.96 -15.40 17.15
CA SER A 390 9.11 -15.43 18.33
C SER A 390 7.75 -16.06 18.04
N VAL A 391 7.14 -16.65 19.08
CA VAL A 391 5.83 -17.28 18.94
C VAL A 391 4.74 -16.27 18.60
N ASP A 392 4.88 -15.01 19.03
CA ASP A 392 3.93 -13.97 18.64
C ASP A 392 3.98 -13.68 17.13
N GLU A 393 5.18 -13.56 16.54
CA GLU A 393 5.33 -13.36 15.10
C GLU A 393 4.75 -14.54 14.32
N VAL A 394 4.93 -15.78 14.79
CA VAL A 394 4.37 -16.96 14.13
C VAL A 394 2.85 -17.00 14.24
N ILE A 395 2.29 -16.95 15.45
CA ILE A 395 0.84 -17.13 15.66
C ILE A 395 0.05 -15.95 15.07
N VAL A 396 0.49 -14.72 15.31
CA VAL A 396 -0.27 -13.51 14.93
C VAL A 396 0.02 -13.10 13.50
N THR A 397 1.29 -13.12 13.07
CA THR A 397 1.66 -12.61 11.74
C THR A 397 1.64 -13.71 10.69
N LEU A 398 2.36 -14.83 10.87
CA LEU A 398 2.41 -15.88 9.86
C LEU A 398 1.06 -16.59 9.73
N LEU A 399 0.60 -17.24 10.80
CA LEU A 399 -0.63 -18.04 10.76
C LEU A 399 -1.86 -17.13 10.62
N GLY A 400 -1.94 -16.07 11.43
CA GLY A 400 -3.06 -15.13 11.43
C GLY A 400 -3.11 -14.20 10.23
N HIS A 401 -2.22 -13.20 10.18
CA HIS A 401 -2.26 -12.14 9.18
C HIS A 401 -2.06 -12.67 7.74
N GLU A 402 -0.99 -13.42 7.50
CA GLU A 402 -0.68 -13.91 6.17
C GLU A 402 -1.65 -15.03 5.75
N THR A 403 -1.81 -16.09 6.54
CA THR A 403 -2.55 -17.27 6.08
C THR A 403 -4.06 -17.15 6.29
N GLU A 404 -4.54 -16.99 7.52
CA GLU A 404 -5.99 -16.84 7.78
C GLU A 404 -6.56 -15.50 7.25
N GLY A 405 -5.73 -14.48 7.14
CA GLY A 405 -6.06 -13.20 6.53
C GLY A 405 -5.98 -13.22 5.01
N HIS A 406 -4.76 -13.19 4.47
CA HIS A 406 -4.56 -13.02 3.03
C HIS A 406 -4.90 -14.27 2.20
N ALA A 407 -4.67 -15.51 2.68
CA ALA A 407 -4.94 -16.69 1.84
C ALA A 407 -6.44 -16.80 1.60
N ILE A 408 -7.23 -16.62 2.65
CA ILE A 408 -8.70 -16.59 2.57
C ILE A 408 -9.17 -15.44 1.68
N GLN A 409 -8.56 -14.26 1.79
CA GLN A 409 -8.84 -13.15 0.88
C GLN A 409 -8.58 -13.51 -0.59
N HIS A 410 -7.49 -14.22 -0.87
CA HIS A 410 -7.15 -14.69 -2.21
C HIS A 410 -8.10 -15.78 -2.72
N GLU A 411 -8.51 -16.71 -1.86
CA GLU A 411 -9.51 -17.73 -2.21
C GLU A 411 -10.87 -17.09 -2.53
N ASN A 412 -11.32 -16.12 -1.73
CA ASN A 412 -12.54 -15.37 -2.04
C ASN A 412 -12.41 -14.51 -3.30
N LYS A 413 -11.25 -13.88 -3.51
CA LYS A 413 -10.97 -13.10 -4.73
C LYS A 413 -11.08 -13.98 -5.98
N SER A 414 -10.62 -15.24 -5.92
CA SER A 414 -10.72 -16.18 -7.04
C SER A 414 -12.17 -16.53 -7.43
N LYS A 415 -13.12 -16.37 -6.49
CA LYS A 415 -14.56 -16.54 -6.76
C LYS A 415 -15.17 -15.35 -7.49
N VAL A 416 -14.51 -14.18 -7.48
CA VAL A 416 -14.92 -13.03 -8.28
C VAL A 416 -14.51 -13.29 -9.73
N SER A 417 -15.43 -13.83 -10.53
CA SER A 417 -15.14 -14.40 -11.86
C SER A 417 -14.73 -13.39 -12.95
N LEU A 418 -14.35 -12.16 -12.61
CA LEU A 418 -13.95 -11.14 -13.57
C LEU A 418 -12.44 -11.08 -13.73
N ARG A 419 -11.98 -11.14 -14.98
CA ARG A 419 -10.58 -11.05 -15.37
C ARG A 419 -9.90 -9.80 -14.83
N MET A 420 -10.60 -8.66 -14.78
CA MET A 420 -10.02 -7.40 -14.28
C MET A 420 -9.43 -7.53 -12.87
N PHE A 421 -10.04 -8.35 -12.00
CA PHE A 421 -9.57 -8.50 -10.63
C PHE A 421 -8.37 -9.44 -10.52
N GLY A 422 -8.15 -10.31 -11.50
CA GLY A 422 -6.99 -11.21 -11.53
C GLY A 422 -5.67 -10.43 -11.45
N LYS A 423 -5.39 -9.62 -12.48
CA LYS A 423 -4.10 -8.91 -12.60
C LYS A 423 -4.19 -7.38 -12.46
N VAL A 424 -5.16 -6.73 -13.10
CA VAL A 424 -5.21 -5.25 -13.18
C VAL A 424 -5.70 -4.63 -11.86
N GLY A 425 -6.60 -5.33 -11.17
CA GLY A 425 -7.27 -4.88 -9.95
C GLY A 425 -8.45 -3.93 -10.22
N GLY A 426 -9.38 -3.92 -9.28
CA GLY A 426 -10.51 -2.98 -9.27
C GLY A 426 -10.10 -1.55 -8.96
N GLY A 427 -11.05 -0.63 -9.09
CA GLY A 427 -10.84 0.74 -8.61
C GLY A 427 -10.72 0.75 -7.08
N ARG A 428 -9.70 1.44 -6.54
CA ARG A 428 -9.49 1.57 -5.06
C ARG A 428 -9.43 0.23 -4.32
N SER A 429 -8.92 -0.80 -4.98
CA SER A 429 -8.78 -2.16 -4.45
C SER A 429 -7.93 -2.26 -3.19
N VAL A 430 -7.11 -1.25 -2.91
CA VAL A 430 -6.24 -1.19 -1.73
C VAL A 430 -7.00 -1.12 -0.41
N VAL A 431 -8.29 -0.76 -0.40
CA VAL A 431 -9.05 -0.65 0.85
C VAL A 431 -9.28 -2.01 1.48
N PHE A 432 -9.68 -3.04 0.75
CA PHE A 432 -9.81 -4.37 1.34
C PHE A 432 -8.56 -5.25 1.19
N SER A 433 -7.43 -4.73 0.68
CA SER A 433 -6.24 -5.57 0.53
C SER A 433 -5.69 -6.06 1.86
N GLU A 434 -5.71 -5.22 2.91
CA GLU A 434 -5.20 -5.57 4.24
C GLU A 434 -6.30 -5.78 5.27
N GLY A 435 -7.54 -5.36 4.97
CA GLY A 435 -8.57 -5.21 5.99
C GLY A 435 -8.91 -6.52 6.72
N GLY A 436 -9.11 -7.60 5.97
CA GLY A 436 -9.34 -8.93 6.56
C GLY A 436 -8.15 -9.41 7.37
N ALA A 437 -6.93 -9.28 6.86
CA ALA A 437 -5.70 -9.71 7.52
C ALA A 437 -5.44 -8.96 8.84
N VAL A 438 -5.54 -7.64 8.85
CA VAL A 438 -5.37 -6.81 10.06
C VAL A 438 -6.43 -7.11 11.10
N MET A 439 -7.67 -7.41 10.67
CA MET A 439 -8.73 -7.82 11.60
C MET A 439 -8.42 -9.15 12.28
N VAL A 440 -7.95 -10.14 11.51
CA VAL A 440 -7.54 -11.45 12.01
C VAL A 440 -6.36 -11.31 12.95
N GLU A 441 -5.38 -10.48 12.59
CA GLU A 441 -4.22 -10.16 13.41
C GLU A 441 -4.62 -9.60 14.79
N ASP A 442 -5.50 -8.58 14.83
CA ASP A 442 -5.98 -8.00 16.10
C ASP A 442 -6.75 -9.02 16.95
N LEU A 443 -7.59 -9.85 16.31
CA LEU A 443 -8.40 -10.86 17.00
C LEU A 443 -7.50 -11.95 17.62
N ILE A 444 -6.56 -12.49 16.83
CA ILE A 444 -5.64 -13.53 17.31
C ILE A 444 -4.71 -12.97 18.37
N SER A 445 -4.17 -11.76 18.16
CA SER A 445 -3.30 -11.11 19.15
C SER A 445 -4.03 -10.93 20.49
N SER A 446 -5.28 -10.48 20.44
CA SER A 446 -6.12 -10.30 21.62
C SER A 446 -6.46 -11.62 22.30
N GLY A 447 -6.83 -12.64 21.51
CA GLY A 447 -7.23 -13.95 22.02
C GLY A 447 -6.05 -14.76 22.58
N ALA A 448 -4.89 -14.72 21.92
CA ALA A 448 -3.72 -15.48 22.32
C ALA A 448 -2.92 -14.82 23.46
N PHE A 449 -2.76 -13.49 23.39
CA PHE A 449 -1.79 -12.77 24.23
C PHE A 449 -2.39 -11.62 25.05
N GLY A 450 -3.69 -11.33 24.89
CA GLY A 450 -4.39 -10.29 25.66
C GLY A 450 -4.10 -8.85 25.22
N PHE A 451 -3.21 -8.63 24.23
CA PHE A 451 -2.93 -7.31 23.67
C PHE A 451 -3.49 -7.18 22.25
N ARG A 452 -3.65 -5.94 21.78
CA ARG A 452 -4.22 -5.63 20.47
C ARG A 452 -3.15 -5.26 19.45
N THR A 453 -3.40 -5.51 18.17
CA THR A 453 -2.61 -4.90 17.09
C THR A 453 -3.33 -3.64 16.62
N VAL A 454 -2.82 -2.48 17.02
CA VAL A 454 -3.44 -1.18 16.70
C VAL A 454 -2.74 -0.52 15.51
N PRO A 455 -3.47 -0.07 14.47
CA PRO A 455 -2.88 0.68 13.36
C PRO A 455 -2.13 1.93 13.83
N HIS A 456 -0.94 2.15 13.28
CA HIS A 456 -0.13 3.30 13.66
C HIS A 456 -0.69 4.62 13.10
N PRO A 457 -1.04 5.61 13.95
CA PRO A 457 -1.64 6.87 13.51
C PRO A 457 -0.62 7.92 13.03
N HIS A 458 0.68 7.64 13.18
CA HIS A 458 1.78 8.62 13.01
C HIS A 458 1.80 9.26 11.60
N TYR A 459 1.37 8.51 10.58
CA TYR A 459 1.29 9.01 9.22
C TYR A 459 0.32 10.18 9.04
N ILE A 460 -0.80 10.18 9.76
CA ILE A 460 -1.78 11.27 9.69
C ILE A 460 -1.17 12.56 10.23
N ARG A 461 -0.33 12.49 11.27
CA ARG A 461 0.39 13.66 11.79
C ARG A 461 1.31 14.29 10.76
N ALA A 462 2.08 13.45 10.05
CA ALA A 462 2.93 13.91 8.96
C ALA A 462 2.12 14.53 7.81
N MET A 463 0.99 13.91 7.45
CA MET A 463 0.08 14.44 6.43
C MET A 463 -0.53 15.79 6.83
N MET A 464 -1.00 15.92 8.08
CA MET A 464 -1.51 17.19 8.61
C MET A 464 -0.43 18.27 8.56
N ARG A 465 0.81 17.94 8.96
CA ARG A 465 1.94 18.87 8.88
C ARG A 465 2.21 19.29 7.44
N ARG A 466 2.16 18.35 6.48
CA ARG A 466 2.27 18.66 5.05
C ARG A 466 1.15 19.60 4.57
N MET A 467 -0.10 19.31 4.93
CA MET A 467 -1.25 20.16 4.58
C MET A 467 -1.17 21.56 5.20
N SER A 468 -0.43 21.74 6.30
CA SER A 468 -0.12 23.06 6.87
C SER A 468 1.08 23.78 6.22
N GLY A 469 1.62 23.25 5.11
CA GLY A 469 2.78 23.81 4.41
C GLY A 469 4.14 23.36 4.95
N GLY A 470 4.18 22.27 5.73
CA GLY A 470 5.42 21.70 6.23
C GLY A 470 6.27 21.04 5.13
N THR A 471 7.59 21.16 5.28
CA THR A 471 8.61 20.50 4.46
C THR A 471 8.76 19.01 4.79
N TYR A 472 9.65 18.30 4.11
CA TYR A 472 9.98 16.92 4.44
C TYR A 472 10.49 16.75 5.88
N ILE A 473 11.39 17.64 6.32
CA ILE A 473 11.93 17.62 7.70
C ILE A 473 10.83 17.87 8.72
N ASP A 474 9.91 18.79 8.45
CA ASP A 474 8.75 19.03 9.30
C ASP A 474 7.87 17.78 9.43
N CYS A 475 7.65 17.07 8.31
CA CYS A 475 6.87 15.84 8.30
C CYS A 475 7.56 14.72 9.09
N ILE A 476 8.89 14.60 9.00
CA ILE A 476 9.67 13.67 9.83
C ILE A 476 9.47 13.99 11.31
N LYS A 477 9.64 15.27 11.69
CA LYS A 477 9.47 15.72 13.09
C LYS A 477 8.08 15.41 13.61
N ALA A 478 7.03 15.67 12.83
CA ALA A 478 5.65 15.39 13.21
C ALA A 478 5.37 13.88 13.35
N PHE A 479 5.88 13.05 12.44
CA PHE A 479 5.78 11.59 12.55
C PHE A 479 6.50 11.08 13.80
N TYR A 480 7.76 11.48 13.96
CA TYR A 480 8.65 11.03 15.03
C TYR A 480 8.10 11.38 16.42
N ALA A 481 7.64 12.61 16.60
CA ALA A 481 7.05 13.08 17.86
C ALA A 481 5.85 12.23 18.29
N SER A 482 5.09 11.67 17.35
CA SER A 482 4.01 10.73 17.65
C SER A 482 4.53 9.30 17.90
N ALA A 483 5.52 8.85 17.12
CA ALA A 483 6.04 7.49 17.19
C ALA A 483 6.89 7.19 18.44
N ILE A 484 7.48 8.22 19.07
CA ILE A 484 8.36 8.07 20.23
C ILE A 484 7.64 8.07 21.58
N GLN A 485 6.36 8.47 21.63
CA GLN A 485 5.62 8.72 22.88
C GLN A 485 5.62 7.51 23.84
N ALA A 486 5.34 6.32 23.33
CA ALA A 486 5.35 5.09 24.14
C ALA A 486 6.74 4.80 24.74
N VAL A 487 7.80 5.04 23.97
CA VAL A 487 9.19 4.83 24.40
C VAL A 487 9.58 5.82 25.50
N GLN A 488 9.22 7.10 25.34
CA GLN A 488 9.42 8.13 26.37
C GLN A 488 8.70 7.79 27.67
N GLU A 489 7.47 7.34 27.58
CA GLU A 489 6.67 7.01 28.76
C GLU A 489 7.20 5.74 29.47
N ARG A 490 7.63 4.72 28.73
CA ARG A 490 8.32 3.56 29.31
C ARG A 490 9.63 3.94 30.02
N LYS A 491 10.40 4.89 29.47
CA LYS A 491 11.60 5.45 30.13
C LYS A 491 11.22 6.13 31.45
N ARG A 492 10.17 6.97 31.47
CA ARG A 492 9.69 7.64 32.69
C ARG A 492 9.27 6.65 33.77
N GLN A 493 8.67 5.53 33.36
CA GLN A 493 8.28 4.44 34.25
C GLN A 493 9.45 3.52 34.67
N GLY A 494 10.68 3.79 34.23
CA GLY A 494 11.85 2.96 34.52
C GLY A 494 11.84 1.59 33.84
N LYS A 495 10.98 1.37 32.84
CA LYS A 495 10.82 0.10 32.12
C LYS A 495 11.87 -0.13 31.02
N VAL A 496 12.66 0.89 30.68
CA VAL A 496 13.67 0.84 29.59
C VAL A 496 14.95 1.50 30.07
N SER A 497 16.10 0.85 29.84
CA SER A 497 17.41 1.41 30.17
C SER A 497 17.78 2.58 29.26
N PRO A 498 18.69 3.49 29.67
CA PRO A 498 19.13 4.61 28.83
C PRO A 498 19.66 4.20 27.44
N ASP A 499 20.44 3.12 27.36
CA ASP A 499 21.01 2.64 26.10
C ASP A 499 19.93 2.04 25.17
N SER A 500 19.00 1.27 25.75
CA SER A 500 17.87 0.72 25.01
C SER A 500 16.94 1.83 24.51
N PHE A 501 16.72 2.86 25.34
CA PHE A 501 15.92 4.04 25.01
C PHE A 501 16.44 4.76 23.76
N MET A 502 17.75 5.05 23.69
CA MET A 502 18.33 5.71 22.52
C MET A 502 18.34 4.81 21.28
N THR A 503 18.51 3.50 21.45
CA THR A 503 18.41 2.53 20.36
C THR A 503 17.01 2.52 19.75
N GLU A 504 15.97 2.49 20.59
CA GLU A 504 14.57 2.58 20.14
C GLU A 504 14.27 3.95 19.50
N ALA A 505 14.78 5.04 20.07
CA ALA A 505 14.64 6.38 19.50
C ALA A 505 15.17 6.45 18.08
N ASN A 506 16.36 5.92 17.83
CA ASN A 506 16.95 5.87 16.48
C ASN A 506 16.15 4.98 15.54
N LYS A 507 15.58 3.86 16.01
CA LYS A 507 14.68 3.01 15.20
C LYS A 507 13.41 3.77 14.78
N LYS A 508 12.77 4.49 15.71
CA LYS A 508 11.58 5.32 15.40
C LYS A 508 11.91 6.48 14.46
N LEU A 509 13.10 7.07 14.59
CA LEU A 509 13.56 8.15 13.72
C LEU A 509 13.86 7.66 12.30
N LYS A 510 14.55 6.51 12.16
CA LYS A 510 14.77 5.85 10.87
C LYS A 510 13.44 5.51 10.18
N LEU A 511 12.46 5.04 10.94
CA LEU A 511 11.11 4.82 10.43
C LEU A 511 10.47 6.13 9.95
N ALA A 512 10.54 7.21 10.74
CA ALA A 512 10.00 8.52 10.36
C ALA A 512 10.60 9.06 9.05
N ILE A 513 11.92 8.95 8.86
CA ILE A 513 12.64 9.34 7.63
C ILE A 513 12.06 8.60 6.41
N ASN A 514 11.98 7.28 6.48
CA ASN A 514 11.49 6.46 5.38
C ASN A 514 10.01 6.72 5.07
N ARG A 515 9.20 6.85 6.12
CA ARG A 515 7.74 6.93 6.02
C ARG A 515 7.28 8.31 5.54
N ALA A 516 7.89 9.39 6.04
CA ALA A 516 7.59 10.76 5.59
C ALA A 516 7.99 11.01 4.13
N ARG A 517 9.02 10.34 3.60
CA ARG A 517 9.45 10.48 2.19
C ARG A 517 8.34 10.17 1.21
N ARG A 518 7.46 9.23 1.56
CA ARG A 518 6.34 8.77 0.72
C ARG A 518 5.35 9.89 0.40
N LEU A 519 5.26 10.91 1.26
CA LEU A 519 4.43 12.10 1.03
C LEU A 519 4.96 12.99 -0.10
N PHE A 520 6.19 12.74 -0.56
CA PHE A 520 6.87 13.52 -1.57
C PHE A 520 7.16 12.72 -2.84
N THR A 521 6.90 11.39 -2.93
CA THR A 521 7.44 10.52 -4.01
C THR A 521 7.13 10.91 -5.46
N ASP A 522 6.13 11.75 -5.71
CA ASP A 522 5.64 12.05 -7.07
C ASP A 522 6.26 13.33 -7.68
N GLY A 523 7.52 13.61 -7.32
CA GLY A 523 8.28 14.74 -7.86
C GLY A 523 8.20 16.05 -7.06
N ALA A 524 7.48 16.07 -5.93
CA ALA A 524 7.51 17.19 -4.99
C ALA A 524 8.91 17.38 -4.40
N ASP A 525 9.43 18.61 -4.37
CA ASP A 525 10.70 18.87 -3.71
C ASP A 525 10.57 18.64 -2.19
N PHE A 526 11.59 18.10 -1.53
CA PHE A 526 11.59 17.92 -0.07
C PHE A 526 11.60 19.25 0.70
N THR A 527 11.92 20.35 0.03
CA THR A 527 11.82 21.72 0.55
C THR A 527 10.48 22.39 0.23
N SER A 528 9.63 21.78 -0.60
CA SER A 528 8.33 22.36 -0.95
C SER A 528 7.52 22.65 0.31
N THR A 529 6.87 23.80 0.35
CA THR A 529 5.94 24.21 1.41
C THR A 529 4.49 24.26 0.92
N SER A 530 4.18 23.61 -0.21
CA SER A 530 2.80 23.58 -0.69
C SER A 530 1.90 22.92 0.35
N SER A 531 0.80 23.58 0.67
CA SER A 531 -0.18 23.17 1.68
C SER A 531 -1.14 22.09 1.16
N VAL A 532 -0.64 21.17 0.32
CA VAL A 532 -1.42 20.11 -0.32
C VAL A 532 -0.71 18.77 -0.20
N LEU A 533 -1.48 17.69 -0.15
CA LEU A 533 -0.94 16.34 -0.30
C LEU A 533 -0.90 15.99 -1.78
N THR A 534 0.26 15.62 -2.29
CA THR A 534 0.39 15.01 -3.63
C THR A 534 0.00 13.54 -3.62
N LYS A 535 0.07 12.90 -2.44
CA LYS A 535 -0.24 11.50 -2.22
C LYS A 535 -0.84 11.27 -0.84
N SER A 536 -1.95 10.55 -0.80
CA SER A 536 -2.67 10.21 0.42
C SER A 536 -2.95 8.73 0.57
N LYS A 537 -2.38 7.87 -0.29
CA LYS A 537 -2.55 6.41 -0.26
C LYS A 537 -2.38 5.81 1.14
N ASP A 538 -1.44 6.33 1.93
CA ASP A 538 -1.13 5.78 3.26
C ASP A 538 -2.24 6.06 4.31
N THR A 539 -3.28 6.87 4.00
CA THR A 539 -4.49 6.95 4.85
C THR A 539 -5.26 5.63 4.88
N VAL A 540 -5.08 4.79 3.85
CA VAL A 540 -5.84 3.55 3.66
C VAL A 540 -5.82 2.64 4.89
N TYR A 541 -4.71 2.60 5.64
CA TYR A 541 -4.58 1.77 6.83
C TYR A 541 -5.55 2.15 7.95
N LEU A 542 -5.80 3.45 8.16
CA LEU A 542 -6.77 3.90 9.15
C LEU A 542 -8.20 3.87 8.59
N GLU A 543 -8.37 4.18 7.31
CA GLU A 543 -9.66 4.06 6.64
C GLU A 543 -10.17 2.61 6.66
N GLN A 544 -9.27 1.65 6.49
CA GLN A 544 -9.50 0.21 6.65
C GLN A 544 -10.02 -0.11 8.05
N ALA A 545 -9.28 0.28 9.09
CA ALA A 545 -9.66 -0.01 10.45
C ALA A 545 -11.04 0.57 10.79
N LEU A 546 -11.31 1.82 10.40
CA LEU A 546 -12.61 2.46 10.61
C LEU A 546 -13.73 1.74 9.84
N LEU A 547 -13.49 1.34 8.60
CA LEU A 547 -14.45 0.57 7.80
C LEU A 547 -14.74 -0.80 8.44
N LEU A 548 -13.72 -1.49 8.93
CA LEU A 548 -13.87 -2.78 9.62
C LEU A 548 -14.67 -2.65 10.91
N GLU A 549 -14.40 -1.63 11.73
CA GLU A 549 -15.19 -1.35 12.93
C GLU A 549 -16.69 -1.19 12.59
N LYS A 550 -17.01 -0.44 11.52
CA LYS A 550 -18.40 -0.24 11.08
C LYS A 550 -19.02 -1.50 10.48
N LEU A 551 -18.28 -2.29 9.69
CA LEU A 551 -18.76 -3.56 9.15
C LEU A 551 -19.03 -4.57 10.27
N LYS A 552 -18.11 -4.70 11.23
CA LYS A 552 -18.25 -5.58 12.39
C LYS A 552 -19.45 -5.20 13.26
N ALA A 553 -19.63 -3.90 13.53
CA ALA A 553 -20.80 -3.40 14.25
C ALA A 553 -22.12 -3.73 13.52
N ALA A 554 -22.08 -3.95 12.21
CA ALA A 554 -23.21 -4.34 11.40
C ALA A 554 -23.37 -5.85 11.16
N GLY A 555 -22.44 -6.69 11.63
CA GLY A 555 -22.40 -8.13 11.34
C GLY A 555 -21.99 -8.48 9.89
N LEU A 556 -21.25 -7.58 9.24
CA LEU A 556 -20.86 -7.64 7.83
C LEU A 556 -19.35 -7.75 7.63
N GLU A 557 -18.58 -8.11 8.65
CA GLU A 557 -17.11 -8.19 8.59
C GLU A 557 -16.61 -9.18 7.53
N LYS A 558 -17.40 -10.19 7.16
CA LYS A 558 -17.02 -11.18 6.14
C LYS A 558 -16.63 -10.54 4.79
N TYR A 559 -17.22 -9.38 4.47
CA TYR A 559 -16.94 -8.68 3.21
C TYR A 559 -15.53 -8.12 3.14
N ALA A 560 -14.85 -7.92 4.28
CA ALA A 560 -13.43 -7.54 4.31
C ALA A 560 -12.51 -8.65 3.80
N PHE A 561 -12.99 -9.89 3.74
CA PHE A 561 -12.27 -11.03 3.17
C PHE A 561 -12.44 -11.16 1.66
N VAL A 562 -13.01 -10.19 0.96
CA VAL A 562 -13.01 -10.17 -0.51
C VAL A 562 -11.93 -9.20 -0.98
N GLY A 563 -10.72 -9.74 -1.20
CA GLY A 563 -9.57 -8.94 -1.60
C GLY A 563 -9.72 -8.33 -3.01
N GLY A 564 -9.08 -7.19 -3.24
CA GLY A 564 -8.97 -6.60 -4.59
C GLY A 564 -10.18 -5.82 -5.09
N VAL A 565 -11.21 -5.66 -4.26
CA VAL A 565 -12.41 -4.83 -4.52
C VAL A 565 -12.59 -3.79 -3.43
N ASN A 566 -13.42 -2.77 -3.68
CA ASN A 566 -13.92 -1.87 -2.63
C ASN A 566 -15.39 -2.21 -2.33
N LEU A 567 -15.94 -1.64 -1.24
CA LEU A 567 -17.31 -1.92 -0.79
C LEU A 567 -18.38 -1.67 -1.87
N ASN A 568 -18.30 -0.55 -2.58
CA ASN A 568 -19.25 -0.22 -3.64
C ASN A 568 -19.15 -1.19 -4.81
N THR A 569 -17.94 -1.56 -5.22
CA THR A 569 -17.73 -2.59 -6.26
C THR A 569 -18.31 -3.92 -5.82
N LEU A 570 -18.13 -4.31 -4.55
CA LEU A 570 -18.71 -5.54 -4.02
C LEU A 570 -20.24 -5.52 -4.08
N ILE A 571 -20.87 -4.43 -3.65
CA ILE A 571 -22.33 -4.22 -3.75
C ILE A 571 -22.80 -4.34 -5.20
N GLU A 572 -22.11 -3.70 -6.14
CA GLU A 572 -22.45 -3.74 -7.55
C GLU A 572 -22.36 -5.18 -8.11
N LEU A 573 -21.31 -5.92 -7.77
CA LEU A 573 -21.11 -7.30 -8.20
C LEU A 573 -22.14 -8.26 -7.59
N ALA A 574 -22.51 -8.05 -6.33
CA ALA A 574 -23.57 -8.81 -5.68
C ALA A 574 -24.94 -8.53 -6.32
N LYS A 575 -25.26 -7.26 -6.62
CA LYS A 575 -26.51 -6.87 -7.30
C LYS A 575 -26.66 -7.50 -8.68
N ILE A 576 -25.58 -7.71 -9.42
CA ILE A 576 -25.62 -8.36 -10.74
C ILE A 576 -25.43 -9.89 -10.68
N GLY A 577 -25.39 -10.48 -9.48
CA GLY A 577 -25.32 -11.93 -9.28
C GLY A 577 -23.95 -12.55 -9.59
N LEU A 578 -22.88 -11.74 -9.68
CA LEU A 578 -21.52 -12.25 -9.90
C LEU A 578 -20.78 -12.62 -8.61
N ILE A 579 -21.25 -12.13 -7.47
CA ILE A 579 -20.81 -12.58 -6.15
C ILE A 579 -22.02 -13.10 -5.38
N LYS A 580 -21.90 -14.32 -4.86
CA LYS A 580 -22.82 -14.88 -3.88
C LYS A 580 -22.28 -14.61 -2.49
N THR A 581 -23.02 -13.86 -1.69
CA THR A 581 -22.59 -13.43 -0.34
C THR A 581 -22.53 -14.60 0.65
N SER A 582 -23.24 -15.70 0.37
CA SER A 582 -23.18 -16.97 1.09
C SER A 582 -21.85 -17.72 0.90
N ASP A 583 -21.16 -17.46 -0.21
CA ASP A 583 -19.99 -18.24 -0.62
C ASP A 583 -18.69 -17.58 -0.15
N ILE A 584 -18.78 -16.43 0.53
CA ILE A 584 -17.64 -15.71 1.11
C ILE A 584 -17.14 -16.52 2.30
N ARG A 585 -15.91 -17.03 2.19
CA ARG A 585 -15.24 -17.76 3.27
C ARG A 585 -14.72 -16.77 4.32
N THR A 586 -14.87 -17.12 5.58
CA THR A 586 -14.26 -16.41 6.72
C THR A 586 -13.22 -17.31 7.37
N PRO A 587 -12.25 -16.76 8.11
CA PRO A 587 -11.36 -17.53 8.96
C PRO A 587 -12.13 -18.23 10.08
N ASP A 588 -11.70 -19.45 10.37
CA ASP A 588 -12.14 -20.27 11.49
C ASP A 588 -11.26 -20.05 12.75
N PHE A 589 -10.19 -19.25 12.61
CA PHE A 589 -9.23 -18.90 13.66
C PHE A 589 -8.46 -20.09 14.25
N TYR A 590 -8.10 -21.04 13.39
CA TYR A 590 -7.35 -22.25 13.72
C TYR A 590 -5.95 -21.94 14.29
N ALA A 591 -5.39 -20.77 13.99
CA ALA A 591 -4.17 -20.30 14.66
C ALA A 591 -4.31 -20.26 16.20
N LEU A 592 -5.52 -19.98 16.72
CA LEU A 592 -5.80 -20.03 18.16
C LEU A 592 -5.84 -21.47 18.68
N GLU A 593 -6.29 -22.45 17.88
CA GLU A 593 -6.21 -23.87 18.28
C GLU A 593 -4.77 -24.34 18.39
N ILE A 594 -3.92 -23.95 17.42
CA ILE A 594 -2.47 -24.21 17.48
C ILE A 594 -1.88 -23.57 18.75
N TRP A 595 -2.22 -22.31 19.01
CA TRP A 595 -1.79 -21.60 20.21
C TRP A 595 -2.19 -22.32 21.50
N GLU A 596 -3.45 -22.74 21.63
CA GLU A 596 -3.96 -23.44 22.82
C GLU A 596 -3.17 -24.72 23.15
N ARG A 597 -2.65 -25.42 22.14
CA ARG A 597 -1.82 -26.62 22.33
C ARG A 597 -0.41 -26.30 22.81
N ILE A 598 0.16 -25.16 22.39
CA ILE A 598 1.57 -24.82 22.67
C ILE A 598 1.74 -23.82 23.82
N LYS A 599 0.68 -23.12 24.24
CA LYS A 599 0.77 -22.01 25.21
C LYS A 599 1.40 -22.38 26.55
N GLY A 600 1.30 -23.65 26.96
CA GLY A 600 1.92 -24.15 28.19
C GLY A 600 3.44 -23.93 28.24
N ASN A 601 4.12 -23.92 27.09
CA ASN A 601 5.56 -23.64 27.01
C ASN A 601 5.92 -22.19 27.36
N TYR A 602 4.94 -21.30 27.27
CA TYR A 602 5.09 -19.85 27.46
C TYR A 602 4.40 -19.35 28.72
N ALA A 603 3.89 -20.25 29.56
CA ALA A 603 3.28 -19.90 30.83
C ALA A 603 4.32 -19.28 31.79
N LEU A 604 3.82 -18.46 32.71
CA LEU A 604 4.59 -18.01 33.87
C LEU A 604 5.13 -19.24 34.61
N SER A 605 6.42 -19.22 34.92
CA SER A 605 7.00 -20.24 35.79
C SER A 605 6.31 -20.16 37.15
N ALA A 606 5.77 -21.29 37.62
CA ALA A 606 5.05 -21.40 38.88
C ALA A 606 5.94 -21.10 40.09
#